data_AF-A0A7J4DRQ5-F1
#
_entry.id   AF-A0A7J4DRQ5-F1
#
_cell.length_a   1.000
_cell.length_b   1.000
_cell.length_c   1.000
_cell.angle_alpha   90.00
_cell.angle_beta   90.00
_cell.angle_gamma   90.00
#
_symmetry.space_group_name_H-M   'P 1'
#
loop_
_entity.id
_entity.type
_entity.pdbx_description
1 polymer ?
#
loop_
_entity_poly.entity_id
_entity_poly.type
_entity_poly.pdbx_seq_one_letter_code
_entity_poly.pdbx_strand_id
1 'polypeptide(L)'
;DMEQPKLYEEQIASHLKEGNALGFSHGLVINYQWVKPPEWVDVLMVAPKAPGRRVRELYLDNFGTPALVAVQQDFTNNALNRALSIAKGLGCARAGLLQTTFKEEVETDLFGEQADLCGGAASLIQNSFETLVNRGYQPEIAYFECLHELKLIVDLIQQYGLKGMYQRVSETARYGGLTRGTRVINQSSRDEMEKILDEIQSGEFAEEWRNIYNKEGKQSFDKYLDKIASHQIESTGKKLRDMMWPNKTNE
;
A
#
# COMPACT_ATOMS: atom_id res chain seq x y z
N ASP A 1 -2.60 -1.66 -12.78
CA ASP A 1 -2.29 -3.01 -13.32
C ASP A 1 -3.27 -3.51 -14.37
N MET A 2 -4.58 -3.41 -14.16
CA MET A 2 -5.58 -4.04 -15.05
C MET A 2 -5.56 -3.59 -16.52
N GLU A 3 -5.16 -2.35 -16.80
CA GLU A 3 -5.04 -1.82 -18.18
C GLU A 3 -3.72 -2.22 -18.88
N GLN A 4 -2.70 -2.63 -18.13
CA GLN A 4 -1.36 -2.85 -18.67
C GLN A 4 -1.30 -3.97 -19.72
N PRO A 5 -2.00 -5.12 -19.60
CA PRO A 5 -1.94 -6.17 -20.62
C PRO A 5 -2.39 -5.71 -22.00
N LYS A 6 -3.55 -5.04 -22.06
CA LYS A 6 -4.09 -4.50 -23.31
C LYS A 6 -3.21 -3.40 -23.89
N LEU A 7 -2.76 -2.47 -23.04
CA LEU A 7 -1.84 -1.40 -23.45
C LEU A 7 -0.52 -1.98 -24.00
N TYR A 8 0.02 -3.00 -23.34
CA TYR A 8 1.23 -3.67 -23.77
C TYR A 8 1.06 -4.28 -25.16
N GLU A 9 0.01 -5.07 -25.37
CA GLU A 9 -0.27 -5.74 -26.64
C GLU A 9 -0.51 -4.75 -27.78
N GLU A 10 -1.36 -3.74 -27.55
CA GLU A 10 -1.81 -2.83 -28.62
C GLU A 10 -0.79 -1.74 -28.94
N GLN A 11 0.00 -1.29 -27.96
CA GLN A 11 0.78 -0.04 -28.10
C GLN A 11 2.27 -0.17 -27.78
N ILE A 12 2.70 -1.20 -27.04
CA ILE A 12 4.10 -1.30 -26.59
C ILE A 12 4.85 -2.40 -27.35
N ALA A 13 4.28 -3.61 -27.40
CA ALA A 13 4.98 -4.82 -27.85
C ALA A 13 5.58 -4.68 -29.27
N SER A 14 4.83 -4.11 -30.21
CA SER A 14 5.27 -3.90 -31.60
C SER A 14 6.34 -2.81 -31.77
N HIS A 15 6.53 -1.96 -30.77
CA HIS A 15 7.49 -0.84 -30.81
C HIS A 15 8.78 -1.13 -30.03
N LEU A 16 8.85 -2.25 -29.30
CA LEU A 16 10.06 -2.67 -28.60
C LEU A 16 11.19 -2.98 -29.59
N LYS A 17 12.41 -2.61 -29.21
CA LYS A 17 13.64 -2.96 -29.94
C LYS A 17 14.55 -3.80 -29.07
N GLU A 18 15.38 -4.62 -29.71
CA GLU A 18 16.40 -5.42 -29.04
C GLU A 18 17.23 -4.60 -28.05
N GLY A 19 17.41 -5.11 -26.83
CA GLY A 19 18.12 -4.44 -25.74
C GLY A 19 17.38 -3.28 -25.08
N ASN A 20 16.11 -3.03 -25.42
CA ASN A 20 15.25 -2.14 -24.63
C ASN A 20 15.01 -2.71 -23.23
N ALA A 21 14.58 -1.86 -22.30
CA ALA A 21 14.19 -2.27 -20.96
C ALA A 21 12.72 -1.92 -20.71
N LEU A 22 11.94 -2.91 -20.27
CA LEU A 22 10.57 -2.72 -19.82
C LEU A 22 10.57 -2.59 -18.30
N GLY A 23 10.22 -1.40 -17.81
CA GLY A 23 10.24 -1.07 -16.39
C GLY A 23 8.86 -1.04 -15.77
N PHE A 24 8.71 -1.64 -14.59
CA PHE A 24 7.49 -1.65 -13.80
C PHE A 24 7.68 -0.99 -12.43
N SER A 25 6.61 -0.45 -11.85
CA SER A 25 6.57 0.00 -10.45
C SER A 25 5.91 -0.99 -9.50
N HIS A 26 5.32 -2.04 -10.05
CA HIS A 26 4.71 -3.18 -9.35
C HIS A 26 4.73 -4.39 -10.29
N GLY A 27 4.97 -5.60 -9.76
CA GLY A 27 5.28 -6.78 -10.57
C GLY A 27 4.08 -7.57 -11.08
N LEU A 28 2.84 -7.20 -10.71
CA LEU A 28 1.64 -8.05 -10.83
C LEU A 28 1.48 -8.71 -12.20
N VAL A 29 1.49 -7.92 -13.26
CA VAL A 29 1.19 -8.43 -14.62
C VAL A 29 2.29 -9.33 -15.17
N ILE A 30 3.52 -9.20 -14.65
CA ILE A 30 4.66 -10.06 -15.01
C ILE A 30 4.63 -11.32 -14.16
N ASN A 31 4.40 -11.20 -12.85
CA ASN A 31 4.34 -12.33 -11.92
C ASN A 31 3.24 -13.33 -12.32
N TYR A 32 2.01 -12.84 -12.54
CA TYR A 32 0.88 -13.67 -12.97
C TYR A 32 0.83 -13.92 -14.50
N GLN A 33 1.90 -13.61 -15.23
CA GLN A 33 2.06 -13.95 -16.66
C GLN A 33 1.00 -13.36 -17.61
N TRP A 34 0.40 -12.23 -17.24
CA TRP A 34 -0.57 -11.53 -18.11
C TRP A 34 0.12 -10.69 -19.18
N VAL A 35 1.36 -10.27 -18.93
CA VAL A 35 2.28 -9.68 -19.90
C VAL A 35 3.47 -10.62 -20.04
N LYS A 36 3.83 -10.97 -21.28
CA LYS A 36 4.98 -11.82 -21.60
C LYS A 36 5.94 -11.03 -22.51
N PRO A 37 6.95 -10.38 -21.94
CA PRO A 37 7.98 -9.69 -22.72
C PRO A 37 8.78 -10.65 -23.59
N PRO A 38 9.29 -10.22 -24.76
CA PRO A 38 10.18 -11.05 -25.56
C PRO A 38 11.53 -11.25 -24.86
N GLU A 39 12.23 -12.36 -25.15
CA GLU A 39 13.51 -12.71 -24.48
C GLU A 39 14.66 -11.71 -24.74
N TRP A 40 14.52 -10.85 -25.75
CA TRP A 40 15.53 -9.89 -26.19
C TRP A 40 15.44 -8.49 -25.54
N VAL A 41 14.61 -8.31 -24.50
CA VAL A 41 14.56 -7.08 -23.68
C VAL A 41 15.03 -7.32 -22.25
N ASP A 42 15.38 -6.27 -21.52
CA ASP A 42 15.46 -6.33 -20.07
C ASP A 42 14.05 -6.17 -19.47
N VAL A 43 13.76 -6.84 -18.35
CA VAL A 43 12.53 -6.66 -17.58
C VAL A 43 12.91 -6.37 -16.13
N LEU A 44 12.61 -5.15 -15.67
CA LEU A 44 13.06 -4.63 -14.39
C LEU A 44 11.95 -3.93 -13.63
N MET A 45 12.15 -3.76 -12.33
CA MET A 45 11.21 -3.09 -11.46
C MET A 45 11.93 -2.15 -10.48
N VAL A 46 11.30 -1.00 -10.26
CA VAL A 46 11.61 -0.08 -9.16
C VAL A 46 10.30 0.25 -8.47
N ALA A 47 10.08 -0.28 -7.27
CA ALA A 47 8.85 -0.15 -6.51
C ALA A 47 9.06 0.70 -5.24
N PRO A 48 8.86 2.03 -5.29
CA PRO A 48 8.86 2.88 -4.10
C PRO A 48 7.77 2.46 -3.12
N LYS A 49 8.11 2.32 -1.84
CA LYS A 49 7.18 1.88 -0.79
C LYS A 49 6.44 3.07 -0.17
N ALA A 50 5.74 3.82 -1.02
CA ALA A 50 4.82 4.89 -0.65
C ALA A 50 3.88 5.25 -1.82
N PRO A 51 2.73 5.90 -1.56
CA PRO A 51 1.90 6.49 -2.60
C PRO A 51 2.68 7.50 -3.46
N GLY A 52 2.36 7.59 -4.76
CA GLY A 52 3.14 8.39 -5.72
C GLY A 52 3.31 9.87 -5.33
N ARG A 53 2.28 10.49 -4.75
CA ARG A 53 2.37 11.85 -4.22
C ARG A 53 3.43 11.98 -3.13
N ARG A 54 3.49 11.01 -2.21
CA ARG A 54 4.45 11.00 -1.12
C ARG A 54 5.89 10.81 -1.62
N VAL A 55 6.08 10.01 -2.68
CA VAL A 55 7.38 9.90 -3.37
C VAL A 55 7.85 11.27 -3.85
N ARG A 56 6.95 12.06 -4.46
CA ARG A 56 7.30 13.41 -4.93
C ARG A 56 7.59 14.38 -3.79
N GLU A 57 6.78 14.39 -2.74
CA GLU A 57 6.98 15.26 -1.57
C GLU A 57 8.35 15.02 -0.93
N LEU A 58 8.67 13.75 -0.63
CA LEU A 58 9.96 13.39 -0.01
C LEU A 58 11.14 13.74 -0.92
N TYR A 59 10.99 13.56 -2.24
CA TYR A 59 12.02 13.98 -3.19
C TYR A 59 12.31 15.49 -3.12
N LEU A 60 11.24 16.30 -3.04
CA LEU A 60 11.31 17.76 -2.94
C LEU A 60 11.89 18.23 -1.60
N ASP A 61 11.61 17.50 -0.53
CA ASP A 61 12.19 17.72 0.80
C ASP A 61 13.67 17.26 0.90
N ASN A 62 14.31 16.96 -0.24
CA ASN A 62 15.66 16.41 -0.36
C ASN A 62 15.87 15.10 0.44
N PHE A 63 14.78 14.39 0.72
CA PHE A 63 14.76 13.04 1.24
C PHE A 63 14.48 12.05 0.09
N GLY A 64 14.14 10.80 0.41
CA GLY A 64 13.75 9.78 -0.56
C GLY A 64 12.73 8.80 0.02
N THR A 65 12.01 8.10 -0.86
CA THR A 65 11.18 6.96 -0.44
C THR A 65 12.01 5.68 -0.58
N PRO A 66 12.10 4.81 0.45
CA PRO A 66 12.70 3.49 0.27
C PRO A 66 12.05 2.74 -0.89
N ALA A 67 12.83 2.02 -1.69
CA ALA A 67 12.29 1.28 -2.82
C ALA A 67 12.86 -0.13 -2.89
N LEU A 68 12.03 -1.04 -3.41
CA LEU A 68 12.48 -2.34 -3.85
C LEU A 68 12.95 -2.26 -5.30
N VAL A 69 13.99 -3.02 -5.64
CA VAL A 69 14.49 -3.18 -7.01
C VAL A 69 14.53 -4.66 -7.37
N ALA A 70 14.06 -5.00 -8.56
CA ALA A 70 14.05 -6.39 -9.03
C ALA A 70 14.35 -6.47 -10.54
N VAL A 71 14.85 -7.63 -10.97
CA VAL A 71 15.08 -7.97 -12.37
C VAL A 71 14.44 -9.33 -12.62
N GLN A 72 13.53 -9.38 -13.59
CA GLN A 72 12.90 -10.62 -14.06
C GLN A 72 13.69 -11.22 -15.23
N GLN A 73 14.23 -10.36 -16.10
CA GLN A 73 14.97 -10.76 -17.31
C GLN A 73 16.13 -9.77 -17.52
N ASP A 74 17.34 -10.28 -17.71
CA ASP A 74 18.55 -9.49 -17.94
C ASP A 74 19.20 -9.89 -19.27
N PHE A 75 18.65 -9.39 -20.37
CA PHE A 75 19.17 -9.67 -21.71
C PHE A 75 20.49 -8.94 -21.97
N THR A 76 20.62 -7.70 -21.47
CA THR A 76 21.78 -6.85 -21.73
C THR A 76 22.94 -7.05 -20.75
N ASN A 77 22.78 -7.88 -19.72
CA ASN A 77 23.68 -7.99 -18.56
C ASN A 77 23.87 -6.67 -17.81
N ASN A 78 22.85 -5.81 -17.85
CA ASN A 78 22.88 -4.46 -17.27
C ASN A 78 21.53 -4.04 -16.67
N ALA A 79 20.52 -4.93 -16.63
CA ALA A 79 19.17 -4.62 -16.15
C ALA A 79 19.17 -4.08 -14.71
N LEU A 80 19.96 -4.68 -13.81
CA LEU A 80 20.04 -4.22 -12.42
C LEU A 80 20.61 -2.81 -12.31
N ASN A 81 21.67 -2.49 -13.06
CA ASN A 81 22.25 -1.14 -13.07
C ASN A 81 21.25 -0.10 -13.63
N ARG A 82 20.45 -0.48 -14.63
CA ARG A 82 19.35 0.37 -15.12
C ARG A 82 18.31 0.61 -14.03
N ALA A 83 17.88 -0.43 -13.31
CA ALA A 83 16.92 -0.31 -12.20
C ALA A 83 17.46 0.59 -11.07
N LEU A 84 18.70 0.37 -10.64
CA LEU A 84 19.38 1.21 -9.63
C LEU A 84 19.52 2.67 -10.10
N SER A 85 19.78 2.89 -11.38
CA SER A 85 19.88 4.25 -11.95
C SER A 85 18.54 4.97 -11.95
N ILE A 86 17.44 4.28 -12.30
CA ILE A 86 16.07 4.80 -12.21
C ILE A 86 15.74 5.12 -10.75
N ALA A 87 16.01 4.19 -9.82
CA ALA A 87 15.75 4.38 -8.40
C ALA A 87 16.53 5.56 -7.81
N LYS A 88 17.78 5.76 -8.25
CA LYS A 88 18.57 6.95 -7.90
C LYS A 88 17.96 8.24 -8.47
N GLY A 89 17.50 8.21 -9.73
CA GLY A 89 16.83 9.35 -10.37
C GLY A 89 15.54 9.77 -9.66
N LEU A 90 14.80 8.80 -9.12
CA LEU A 90 13.61 9.01 -8.30
C LEU A 90 13.92 9.45 -6.85
N GLY A 91 15.20 9.54 -6.47
CA GLY A 91 15.64 9.88 -5.11
C GLY A 91 15.53 8.74 -4.10
N CYS A 92 15.03 7.56 -4.47
CA CYS A 92 14.87 6.42 -3.57
C CYS A 92 16.19 5.96 -2.95
N ALA A 93 17.30 6.07 -3.70
CA ALA A 93 18.64 5.76 -3.21
C ALA A 93 19.11 6.63 -2.03
N ARG A 94 18.46 7.77 -1.74
CA ARG A 94 18.76 8.60 -0.56
C ARG A 94 18.27 7.95 0.74
N ALA A 95 17.16 7.20 0.67
CA ALA A 95 16.55 6.55 1.83
C ALA A 95 17.01 5.09 1.96
N GLY A 96 17.09 4.37 0.84
CA GLY A 96 17.56 2.98 0.81
C GLY A 96 16.92 2.19 -0.31
N LEU A 97 17.71 1.28 -0.89
CA LEU A 97 17.25 0.33 -1.90
C LEU A 97 17.45 -1.08 -1.37
N LEU A 98 16.45 -1.94 -1.55
CA LEU A 98 16.54 -3.36 -1.26
C LEU A 98 16.26 -4.16 -2.53
N GLN A 99 17.13 -5.11 -2.83
CA GLN A 99 16.92 -6.01 -3.96
C GLN A 99 15.94 -7.12 -3.57
N THR A 100 15.01 -7.44 -4.46
CA THR A 100 13.97 -8.46 -4.30
C THR A 100 13.72 -9.19 -5.63
N THR A 101 12.70 -10.04 -5.68
CA THR A 101 12.18 -10.68 -6.88
C THR A 101 10.80 -10.13 -7.23
N PHE A 102 10.34 -10.30 -8.47
CA PHE A 102 8.97 -9.93 -8.84
C PHE A 102 7.92 -10.67 -7.99
N LYS A 103 8.16 -11.96 -7.70
CA LYS A 103 7.27 -12.77 -6.86
C LYS A 103 7.17 -12.22 -5.43
N GLU A 104 8.31 -12.01 -4.78
CA GLU A 104 8.34 -11.49 -3.40
C GLU A 104 7.72 -10.09 -3.32
N GLU A 105 8.00 -9.21 -4.28
CA GLU A 105 7.39 -7.89 -4.31
C GLU A 105 5.87 -7.96 -4.46
N VAL A 106 5.35 -8.73 -5.41
CA VAL A 106 3.90 -8.83 -5.65
C VAL A 106 3.18 -9.43 -4.45
N GLU A 107 3.69 -10.55 -3.92
CA GLU A 107 3.04 -11.23 -2.81
C GLU A 107 3.03 -10.38 -1.54
N THR A 108 4.14 -9.69 -1.24
CA THR A 108 4.24 -8.88 -0.02
C THR A 108 3.53 -7.53 -0.15
N ASP A 109 3.51 -6.92 -1.33
CA ASP A 109 2.82 -5.65 -1.57
C ASP A 109 1.30 -5.84 -1.49
N LEU A 110 0.75 -6.82 -2.21
CA LEU A 110 -0.67 -7.18 -2.16
C LEU A 110 -1.11 -7.61 -0.77
N PHE A 111 -0.29 -8.39 -0.07
CA PHE A 111 -0.60 -8.82 1.29
C PHE A 111 -0.65 -7.62 2.24
N GLY A 112 0.35 -6.73 2.21
CA GLY A 112 0.38 -5.55 3.07
C GLY A 112 -0.85 -4.66 2.87
N GLU A 113 -1.16 -4.28 1.63
CA GLU A 113 -2.31 -3.40 1.38
C GLU A 113 -3.66 -4.00 1.80
N GLN A 114 -3.84 -5.31 1.65
CA GLN A 114 -5.06 -6.00 2.05
C GLN A 114 -5.15 -6.21 3.57
N ALA A 115 -4.08 -6.74 4.17
CA ALA A 115 -4.09 -7.21 5.56
C ALA A 115 -3.89 -6.09 6.58
N ASP A 116 -3.05 -5.07 6.29
CA ASP A 116 -2.72 -4.02 7.25
C ASP A 116 -2.83 -2.58 6.70
N LEU A 117 -2.15 -2.21 5.62
CA LEU A 117 -1.94 -0.80 5.23
C LEU A 117 -3.24 -0.10 4.83
N CYS A 118 -4.11 -0.79 4.08
CA CYS A 118 -5.38 -0.24 3.61
C CYS A 118 -6.56 -0.94 4.29
N GLY A 119 -6.76 -2.23 4.00
CA GLY A 119 -7.92 -2.99 4.48
C GLY A 119 -7.97 -3.10 6.00
N GLY A 120 -6.88 -3.57 6.62
CA GLY A 120 -6.76 -3.71 8.07
C GLY A 120 -6.90 -2.40 8.83
N ALA A 121 -6.14 -1.37 8.45
CA ALA A 121 -6.18 -0.07 9.08
C ALA A 121 -7.57 0.58 8.99
N ALA A 122 -8.14 0.67 7.78
CA ALA A 122 -9.46 1.27 7.59
C ALA A 122 -10.55 0.54 8.36
N SER A 123 -10.48 -0.80 8.43
CA SER A 123 -11.44 -1.61 9.19
C SER A 123 -11.29 -1.42 10.70
N LEU A 124 -10.06 -1.39 11.23
CA LEU A 124 -9.82 -1.16 12.66
C LEU A 124 -10.32 0.22 13.10
N ILE A 125 -10.07 1.25 12.29
CA ILE A 125 -10.54 2.62 12.53
C ILE A 125 -12.07 2.68 12.55
N GLN A 126 -12.75 2.11 11.53
CA GLN A 126 -14.22 2.14 11.46
C GLN A 126 -14.85 1.37 12.63
N ASN A 127 -14.40 0.14 12.90
CA ASN A 127 -14.95 -0.67 14.00
C ASN A 127 -14.73 -0.03 15.38
N SER A 128 -13.58 0.58 15.62
CA SER A 128 -13.31 1.28 16.88
C SER A 128 -14.18 2.53 17.04
N PHE A 129 -14.35 3.31 15.97
CA PHE A 129 -15.25 4.47 15.93
C PHE A 129 -16.71 4.08 16.19
N GLU A 130 -17.22 3.08 15.47
CA GLU A 130 -18.59 2.56 15.64
C GLU A 130 -18.82 2.04 17.07
N THR A 131 -17.83 1.35 17.65
CA THR A 131 -17.92 0.82 19.03
C THR A 131 -18.17 1.94 20.04
N LEU A 132 -17.54 3.10 19.87
CA LEU A 132 -17.75 4.26 20.73
C LEU A 132 -19.08 4.94 20.42
N VAL A 133 -19.34 5.28 19.17
CA VAL A 133 -20.56 6.04 18.81
C VAL A 133 -21.83 5.25 19.16
N ASN A 134 -21.85 3.93 18.93
CA ASN A 134 -22.99 3.08 19.28
C ASN A 134 -23.26 2.99 20.80
N ARG A 135 -22.31 3.43 21.63
CA ARG A 135 -22.45 3.52 23.09
C ARG A 135 -22.73 4.94 23.58
N GLY A 136 -23.04 5.87 22.67
CA GLY A 136 -23.46 7.23 22.98
C GLY A 136 -22.31 8.22 23.20
N TYR A 137 -21.07 7.85 22.89
CA TYR A 137 -19.97 8.81 22.88
C TYR A 137 -20.10 9.77 21.69
N GLN A 138 -19.62 11.00 21.86
CA GLN A 138 -19.67 12.01 20.81
C GLN A 138 -18.82 11.58 19.60
N PRO A 139 -19.34 11.69 18.36
CA PRO A 139 -18.60 11.33 17.14
C PRO A 139 -17.25 12.06 17.03
N GLU A 140 -17.19 13.33 17.41
CA GLU A 140 -15.97 14.12 17.33
C GLU A 140 -14.88 13.59 18.26
N ILE A 141 -15.25 13.18 19.48
CA ILE A 141 -14.33 12.56 20.45
C ILE A 141 -13.90 11.18 19.94
N ALA A 142 -14.82 10.37 19.43
CA ALA A 142 -14.49 9.07 18.85
C ALA A 142 -13.53 9.19 17.65
N TYR A 143 -13.68 10.23 16.82
CA TYR A 143 -12.75 10.49 15.72
C TYR A 143 -11.32 10.77 16.21
N PHE A 144 -11.17 11.56 17.27
CA PHE A 144 -9.84 11.84 17.83
C PHE A 144 -9.16 10.57 18.34
N GLU A 145 -9.88 9.80 19.15
CA GLU A 145 -9.39 8.57 19.80
C GLU A 145 -9.10 7.44 18.80
N CYS A 146 -9.93 7.28 17.75
CA CYS A 146 -9.87 6.13 16.86
C CYS A 146 -9.08 6.36 15.57
N LEU A 147 -8.88 7.62 15.15
CA LEU A 147 -8.20 7.94 13.90
C LEU A 147 -7.11 9.00 14.07
N HIS A 148 -7.44 10.17 14.64
CA HIS A 148 -6.49 11.29 14.67
C HIS A 148 -5.20 10.95 15.43
N GLU A 149 -5.33 10.33 16.61
CA GLU A 149 -4.18 9.97 17.45
C GLU A 149 -3.39 8.77 16.92
N LEU A 150 -3.98 7.95 16.03
CA LEU A 150 -3.30 6.81 15.44
C LEU A 150 -2.04 7.24 14.67
N LYS A 151 -2.06 8.41 14.04
CA LYS A 151 -0.88 8.97 13.36
C LYS A 151 0.32 9.09 14.29
N LEU A 152 0.13 9.61 15.51
CA LEU A 152 1.21 9.76 16.48
C LEU A 152 1.82 8.40 16.84
N ILE A 153 0.98 7.39 17.07
CA ILE A 153 1.42 6.03 17.40
C ILE A 153 2.22 5.43 16.24
N VAL A 154 1.76 5.55 15.00
CA VAL A 154 2.46 5.04 13.82
C VAL A 154 3.80 5.75 13.61
N ASP A 155 3.84 7.08 13.76
CA ASP A 155 5.08 7.86 13.67
C ASP A 155 6.10 7.40 14.73
N LEU A 156 5.67 7.16 15.97
CA LEU A 156 6.53 6.64 17.04
C LEU A 156 7.03 5.21 16.75
N ILE A 157 6.20 4.35 16.17
CA ILE A 157 6.59 2.98 15.79
C ILE A 157 7.62 3.03 14.66
N GLN A 158 7.42 3.85 13.62
CA GLN A 158 8.42 3.98 12.55
C GLN A 158 9.75 4.50 13.08
N GLN A 159 9.72 5.48 13.99
CA GLN A 159 10.94 6.12 14.47
C GLN A 159 11.68 5.29 15.54
N TYR A 160 10.96 4.58 16.41
CA TYR A 160 11.55 3.95 17.60
C TYR A 160 11.20 2.46 17.77
N GLY A 161 10.46 1.88 16.84
CA GLY A 161 9.94 0.51 16.93
C GLY A 161 8.84 0.35 18.00
N LEU A 162 8.23 -0.84 18.04
CA LEU A 162 7.11 -1.16 18.95
C LEU A 162 7.45 -0.90 20.43
N LYS A 163 8.61 -1.37 20.88
CA LYS A 163 9.09 -1.14 22.25
C LYS A 163 9.28 0.36 22.53
N GLY A 164 9.85 1.09 21.58
CA GLY A 164 10.13 2.52 21.73
C GLY A 164 8.86 3.38 21.81
N MET A 165 7.82 3.01 21.05
CA MET A 165 6.47 3.58 21.19
C MET A 165 5.92 3.32 22.60
N TYR A 166 5.94 2.07 23.06
CA TYR A 166 5.41 1.74 24.39
C TYR A 166 6.15 2.46 25.53
N GLN A 167 7.45 2.73 25.38
CA GLN A 167 8.23 3.51 26.33
C GLN A 167 7.85 5.00 26.40
N ARG A 168 7.10 5.50 25.41
CA ARG A 168 6.76 6.93 25.25
C ARG A 168 5.28 7.25 25.49
N VAL A 169 4.43 6.24 25.65
CA VAL A 169 3.04 6.42 26.10
C VAL A 169 2.94 6.27 27.62
N SER A 170 1.82 6.72 28.21
CA SER A 170 1.56 6.60 29.65
C SER A 170 1.57 5.14 30.11
N GLU A 171 1.80 4.92 31.41
CA GLU A 171 1.81 3.56 31.99
C GLU A 171 0.48 2.83 31.77
N THR A 172 -0.64 3.56 31.87
CA THR A 172 -1.98 3.03 31.60
C THR A 172 -2.15 2.61 30.15
N ALA A 173 -1.74 3.45 29.19
CA ALA A 173 -1.79 3.12 27.76
C ALA A 173 -0.89 1.94 27.42
N ARG A 174 0.31 1.88 28.01
CA ARG A 174 1.24 0.76 27.85
C ARG A 174 0.63 -0.55 28.34
N TYR A 175 0.12 -0.58 29.57
CA TYR A 175 -0.52 -1.77 30.13
C TYR A 175 -1.75 -2.16 29.31
N GLY A 176 -2.57 -1.18 28.90
CA GLY A 176 -3.73 -1.37 28.02
C GLY A 176 -3.35 -2.05 26.71
N GLY A 177 -2.46 -1.42 25.92
CA GLY A 177 -2.04 -1.93 24.62
C GLY A 177 -1.42 -3.32 24.70
N LEU A 178 -0.49 -3.55 25.63
CA LEU A 178 0.21 -4.84 25.77
C LEU A 178 -0.69 -6.02 26.15
N THR A 179 -1.82 -5.78 26.81
CA THR A 179 -2.71 -6.85 27.30
C THR A 179 -4.04 -6.94 26.55
N ARG A 180 -4.46 -5.88 25.84
CA ARG A 180 -5.72 -5.84 25.09
C ARG A 180 -5.50 -5.98 23.59
N GLY A 181 -4.32 -5.61 23.06
CA GLY A 181 -4.02 -5.71 21.63
C GLY A 181 -4.27 -7.12 21.08
N THR A 182 -3.77 -8.16 21.76
CA THR A 182 -3.95 -9.56 21.35
C THR A 182 -5.38 -10.10 21.50
N ARG A 183 -6.28 -9.35 22.14
CA ARG A 183 -7.71 -9.69 22.20
C ARG A 183 -8.44 -9.20 20.96
N VAL A 184 -8.00 -8.05 20.41
CA VAL A 184 -8.54 -7.45 19.18
C VAL A 184 -7.92 -8.15 17.96
N ILE A 185 -6.59 -8.21 17.90
CA ILE A 185 -5.82 -8.92 16.87
C ILE A 185 -5.34 -10.24 17.46
N ASN A 186 -6.11 -11.30 17.22
CA ASN A 186 -5.93 -12.59 17.87
C ASN A 186 -5.60 -13.69 16.84
N GLN A 187 -5.62 -14.96 17.28
CA GLN A 187 -5.33 -16.08 16.38
C GLN A 187 -6.27 -16.13 15.18
N SER A 188 -7.56 -15.84 15.33
CA SER A 188 -8.50 -15.81 14.20
C SER A 188 -8.17 -14.71 13.20
N SER A 189 -7.68 -13.54 13.65
CA SER A 189 -7.22 -12.49 12.74
C SER A 189 -5.99 -12.95 11.96
N ARG A 190 -5.07 -13.67 12.63
CA ARG A 190 -3.88 -14.23 12.00
C ARG A 190 -4.21 -15.34 11.01
N ASP A 191 -5.14 -16.22 11.35
CA ASP A 191 -5.59 -17.29 10.46
C ASP A 191 -6.19 -16.71 9.18
N GLU A 192 -6.88 -15.57 9.27
CA GLU A 192 -7.41 -14.88 8.08
C GLU A 192 -6.31 -14.21 7.25
N MET A 193 -5.30 -13.62 7.89
CA MET A 193 -4.12 -13.12 7.18
C MET A 193 -3.41 -14.24 6.41
N GLU A 194 -3.29 -15.44 6.99
CA GLU A 194 -2.69 -16.59 6.32
C GLU A 194 -3.50 -17.00 5.07
N LYS A 195 -4.84 -17.03 5.15
CA LYS A 195 -5.69 -17.29 3.97
C LYS A 195 -5.56 -16.23 2.88
N ILE A 196 -5.57 -14.95 3.25
CA ILE A 196 -5.39 -13.85 2.28
C ILE A 196 -4.05 -14.02 1.55
N LEU A 197 -2.99 -14.39 2.27
CA LEU A 197 -1.70 -14.67 1.65
C LEU A 197 -1.78 -15.89 0.70
N ASP A 198 -2.47 -16.97 1.09
CA ASP A 198 -2.68 -18.14 0.23
C ASP A 198 -3.44 -17.77 -1.06
N GLU A 199 -4.49 -16.95 -0.98
CA GLU A 199 -5.27 -16.44 -2.13
C GLU A 199 -4.42 -15.57 -3.07
N ILE A 200 -3.48 -14.80 -2.52
CA ILE A 200 -2.52 -14.02 -3.30
C ILE A 200 -1.52 -14.95 -3.99
N GLN A 201 -0.93 -15.89 -3.25
CA GLN A 201 0.10 -16.81 -3.75
C GLN A 201 -0.45 -17.77 -4.81
N SER A 202 -1.70 -18.21 -4.67
CA SER A 202 -2.38 -19.06 -5.66
C SER A 202 -2.77 -18.30 -6.93
N GLY A 203 -2.90 -16.98 -6.86
CA GLY A 203 -3.41 -16.12 -7.92
C GLY A 203 -4.92 -15.95 -7.94
N GLU A 204 -5.64 -16.56 -7.00
CA GLU A 204 -7.10 -16.45 -6.86
C GLU A 204 -7.55 -15.00 -6.74
N PHE A 205 -6.91 -14.21 -5.86
CA PHE A 205 -7.21 -12.79 -5.73
C PHE A 205 -6.99 -12.02 -7.05
N ALA A 206 -5.89 -12.30 -7.75
CA ALA A 206 -5.55 -11.63 -9.00
C ALA A 206 -6.58 -11.94 -10.10
N GLU A 207 -7.02 -13.19 -10.21
CA GLU A 207 -8.06 -13.60 -11.14
C GLU A 207 -9.43 -13.01 -10.78
N GLU A 208 -9.82 -13.03 -9.51
CA GLU A 208 -11.04 -12.38 -9.02
C GLU A 208 -11.04 -10.90 -9.42
N TRP A 209 -9.99 -10.18 -9.06
CA TRP A 209 -9.90 -8.75 -9.32
C TRP A 209 -9.94 -8.43 -10.81
N ARG A 210 -9.19 -9.18 -11.63
CA ARG A 210 -9.21 -9.02 -13.10
C ARG A 210 -10.60 -9.27 -13.67
N ASN A 211 -11.33 -10.27 -13.17
CA ASN A 211 -12.67 -10.58 -13.62
C ASN A 211 -13.68 -9.48 -13.27
N ILE A 212 -13.58 -8.89 -12.07
CA ILE A 212 -14.39 -7.74 -11.67
C ILE A 212 -14.07 -6.54 -12.57
N TYR A 213 -12.80 -6.20 -12.73
CA TYR A 213 -12.39 -5.05 -13.53
C TYR A 213 -12.77 -5.21 -15.01
N ASN A 214 -12.71 -6.40 -15.59
CA ASN A 214 -13.16 -6.62 -16.97
C ASN A 214 -14.67 -6.38 -17.16
N LYS A 215 -15.49 -6.60 -16.12
CA LYS A 215 -16.95 -6.41 -16.16
C LYS A 215 -17.36 -4.98 -15.87
N GLU A 216 -16.76 -4.38 -14.83
CA GLU A 216 -17.20 -3.11 -14.24
C GLU A 216 -16.23 -1.96 -14.58
N GLY A 217 -15.04 -2.26 -15.11
CA GLY A 217 -13.99 -1.29 -15.39
C GLY A 217 -13.61 -0.49 -14.14
N LYS A 218 -13.34 0.80 -14.34
CA LYS A 218 -13.02 1.74 -13.26
C LYS A 218 -14.14 1.95 -12.24
N GLN A 219 -15.39 1.61 -12.59
CA GLN A 219 -16.55 1.77 -11.71
C GLN A 219 -16.65 0.66 -10.66
N SER A 220 -15.83 -0.39 -10.75
CA SER A 220 -15.76 -1.47 -9.78
C SER A 220 -15.52 -1.01 -8.34
N PHE A 221 -14.88 0.15 -8.16
CA PHE A 221 -14.60 0.75 -6.87
C PHE A 221 -15.78 1.53 -6.28
N ASP A 222 -16.68 2.05 -7.12
CA ASP A 222 -17.69 3.05 -6.73
C ASP A 222 -18.56 2.54 -5.58
N LYS A 223 -19.02 1.28 -5.65
CA LYS A 223 -19.83 0.66 -4.58
C LYS A 223 -19.11 0.61 -3.22
N TYR A 224 -17.80 0.43 -3.21
CA TYR A 224 -17.01 0.37 -1.97
C TYR A 224 -16.73 1.78 -1.44
N LEU A 225 -16.39 2.72 -2.34
CA LEU A 225 -16.11 4.10 -2.00
C LEU A 225 -17.37 4.83 -1.52
N ASP A 226 -18.53 4.58 -2.14
CA ASP A 226 -19.82 5.13 -1.71
C ASP A 226 -20.20 4.66 -0.31
N LYS A 227 -19.94 3.39 0.00
CA LYS A 227 -20.14 2.84 1.35
C LYS A 227 -19.26 3.55 2.37
N ILE A 228 -17.97 3.73 2.07
CA ILE A 228 -17.03 4.46 2.95
C ILE A 228 -17.45 5.92 3.10
N ALA A 229 -17.81 6.60 2.01
CA ALA A 229 -18.25 7.99 2.02
C ALA A 229 -19.52 8.21 2.85
N SER A 230 -20.39 7.18 2.93
CA SER A 230 -21.59 7.20 3.77
C SER A 230 -21.31 6.98 5.26
N HIS A 231 -20.13 6.47 5.63
CA HIS A 231 -19.79 6.19 7.01
C HIS A 231 -19.63 7.48 7.82
N GLN A 232 -20.21 7.52 9.03
CA GLN A 232 -20.27 8.75 9.84
C GLN A 232 -18.89 9.35 10.15
N ILE A 233 -17.84 8.52 10.23
CA ILE A 233 -16.46 8.97 10.44
C ILE A 233 -15.99 9.96 9.38
N GLU A 234 -16.43 9.83 8.12
CA GLU A 234 -16.00 10.70 7.02
C GLU A 234 -16.60 12.09 7.15
N SER A 235 -17.91 12.17 7.39
CA SER A 235 -18.59 13.45 7.59
C SER A 235 -18.11 14.18 8.86
N THR A 236 -17.81 13.42 9.93
CA THR A 236 -17.25 13.95 11.19
C THR A 236 -15.83 14.45 10.97
N GLY A 237 -15.00 13.60 10.35
CA GLY A 237 -13.61 13.88 10.06
C GLY A 237 -13.43 15.07 9.15
N LYS A 238 -14.26 15.22 8.11
CA LYS A 238 -14.22 16.39 7.23
C LYS A 238 -14.37 17.69 8.01
N LYS A 239 -15.38 17.78 8.88
CA LYS A 239 -15.61 18.97 9.73
C LYS A 239 -14.40 19.27 10.61
N LEU A 240 -13.86 18.25 11.27
CA LEU A 240 -12.71 18.41 12.16
C LEU A 240 -11.43 18.81 11.41
N ARG A 241 -11.17 18.20 10.24
CA ARG A 241 -10.03 18.55 9.39
C ARG A 241 -10.16 19.98 8.84
N ASP A 242 -11.36 20.41 8.46
CA ASP A 242 -11.63 21.79 8.01
C ASP A 242 -11.38 22.82 9.13
N MET A 243 -11.65 22.46 10.39
CA MET A 243 -11.35 23.31 11.54
C MET A 243 -9.86 23.37 11.87
N MET A 244 -9.15 22.22 11.83
CA MET A 244 -7.74 22.14 12.19
C MET A 244 -6.80 22.65 11.09
N TRP A 245 -7.19 22.45 9.83
CA TRP A 245 -6.37 22.76 8.65
C TRP A 245 -7.19 23.40 7.51
N PRO A 246 -7.77 24.60 7.74
CA PRO A 246 -8.74 25.23 6.83
C PRO A 246 -8.24 25.54 5.41
N ASN A 247 -6.92 25.46 5.16
CA ASN A 247 -6.30 25.72 3.86
C ASN A 247 -5.60 24.49 3.25
N LYS A 248 -5.83 23.28 3.79
CA LYS A 248 -5.19 22.04 3.31
C LYS A 248 -6.18 20.93 2.93
N THR A 249 -7.48 21.14 3.08
CA THR A 249 -8.50 20.07 2.96
C THR A 249 -9.25 20.01 1.62
N ASN A 250 -8.85 20.81 0.62
CA ASN A 250 -9.54 20.87 -0.68
C ASN A 250 -8.95 19.92 -1.76
N GLU A 251 -8.43 18.76 -1.37
CA GLU A 251 -8.01 17.71 -2.31
C GLU A 251 -8.62 16.36 -1.95
#